data_AF-A0A523BIT9-F1
#
_entry.id   AF-A0A523BIT9-F1
#
_cell.length_a   1.000
_cell.length_b   1.000
_cell.length_c   1.000
_cell.angle_alpha   90.00
_cell.angle_beta   90.00
_cell.angle_gamma   90.00
#
_symmetry.space_group_name_H-M   'P 1'
#
loop_
_entity.id
_entity.type
_entity.pdbx_description
1 polymer ?
#
loop_
_entity_poly.entity_id
_entity_poly.type
_entity_poly.pdbx_seq_one_letter_code
_entity_poly.pdbx_strand_id
1 'polypeptide(L)'
;MLAEEMITPEILKKCSEEFRNEEGRAYFYDIAVEIADKYPLQAAIIVLATWNTGRFRFMMSDPKNLMDLKEALDKCRPLFEQLKKERFQTANFDEIGEIVKQIYSILSKVKGVEYTGASKLMHLFCPNLFVMWDGFIRRKYRVGKSPEDFLKFQKLMQDRFGKIKWDEPRTLPKVIDEYNYVKFTLPRLRKQRLKKRGKA
;
A
#
# COMPACT_ATOMS: atom_id res chain seq x y z
N MET A 1 -25.37 18.16 4.13
CA MET A 1 -24.01 17.74 3.74
C MET A 1 -23.20 17.65 5.03
N LEU A 2 -22.63 16.49 5.37
CA LEU A 2 -21.66 16.42 6.45
C LEU A 2 -20.41 17.17 5.97
N ALA A 3 -19.97 18.18 6.71
CA ALA A 3 -18.70 18.85 6.44
C ALA A 3 -17.60 17.78 6.38
N GLU A 4 -16.90 17.69 5.25
CA GLU A 4 -15.71 16.84 5.21
C GLU A 4 -14.70 17.43 6.19
N GLU A 5 -14.39 16.66 7.24
CA GLU A 5 -13.36 16.98 8.22
C GLU A 5 -12.09 17.40 7.46
N MET A 6 -11.68 18.66 7.63
CA MET A 6 -10.45 19.17 7.03
C MET A 6 -9.29 18.33 7.57
N ILE A 7 -8.60 17.62 6.69
CA ILE A 7 -7.51 16.72 7.09
C ILE A 7 -6.27 17.55 7.35
N THR A 8 -5.80 17.51 8.60
CA THR A 8 -4.58 18.21 9.04
C THR A 8 -3.45 17.21 9.32
N PRO A 9 -2.19 17.66 9.37
CA PRO A 9 -1.07 16.83 9.81
C PRO A 9 -1.31 16.17 11.18
N GLU A 10 -1.94 16.86 12.13
CA GLU A 10 -2.21 16.36 13.48
C GLU A 10 -3.16 15.16 13.46
N ILE A 11 -4.18 15.19 12.58
CA ILE A 11 -5.09 14.05 12.38
C ILE A 11 -4.34 12.85 11.82
N LEU A 12 -3.42 13.05 10.88
CA LEU A 12 -2.59 11.98 10.32
C LEU A 12 -1.67 11.38 11.38
N LYS A 13 -1.02 12.21 12.21
CA LYS A 13 -0.18 11.77 13.34
C LYS A 13 -0.97 10.89 14.30
N LYS A 14 -2.13 11.38 14.75
CA LYS A 14 -3.02 10.63 15.66
C LYS A 14 -3.44 9.28 15.07
N CYS A 15 -3.78 9.24 13.78
CA CYS A 15 -4.15 7.97 13.13
C CYS A 15 -2.94 7.03 12.99
N SER A 16 -1.74 7.56 12.74
CA SER A 16 -0.50 6.78 12.70
C SER A 16 -0.16 6.14 14.04
N GLU A 17 -0.40 6.86 15.14
CA GLU A 17 -0.25 6.34 16.51
C GLU A 17 -1.29 5.26 16.83
N GLU A 18 -2.58 5.50 16.54
CA GLU A 18 -3.62 4.49 16.74
C GLU A 18 -3.33 3.22 15.93
N PHE A 19 -2.88 3.38 14.68
CA PHE A 19 -2.48 2.26 13.84
C PHE A 19 -1.38 1.43 14.51
N ARG A 20 -0.31 2.05 14.99
CA ARG A 20 0.81 1.33 15.64
C ARG A 20 0.38 0.60 16.91
N ASN A 21 -0.51 1.19 17.70
CA ASN A 21 -1.00 0.57 18.94
C ASN A 21 -1.88 -0.67 18.67
N GLU A 22 -2.59 -0.69 17.55
CA GLU A 22 -3.52 -1.77 17.20
C GLU A 22 -2.90 -2.84 16.29
N GLU A 23 -1.90 -2.47 15.50
CA GLU A 23 -1.36 -3.29 14.43
C GLU A 23 0.04 -3.79 14.76
N GLY A 24 0.11 -4.94 15.44
CA GLY A 24 1.37 -5.57 15.84
C GLY A 24 2.31 -5.93 14.68
N ARG A 25 1.85 -5.87 13.42
CA ARG A 25 2.69 -6.10 12.23
C ARG A 25 3.43 -4.84 11.74
N ALA A 26 3.20 -3.67 12.34
CA ALA A 26 3.78 -2.39 11.92
C ALA A 26 5.31 -2.47 11.72
N TYR A 27 6.04 -3.06 12.68
CA TYR A 27 7.49 -3.16 12.63
C TYR A 27 8.06 -4.01 11.49
N PHE A 28 7.30 -4.99 10.98
CA PHE A 28 7.74 -5.77 9.82
C PHE A 28 7.84 -4.93 8.55
N TYR A 29 7.05 -3.86 8.44
CA TYR A 29 7.16 -2.92 7.34
C TYR A 29 8.52 -2.20 7.38
N ASP A 30 8.92 -1.71 8.55
CA ASP A 30 10.17 -0.96 8.72
C ASP A 30 11.38 -1.84 8.34
N ILE A 31 11.42 -3.08 8.83
CA ILE A 31 12.45 -4.07 8.47
C ILE A 31 12.49 -4.30 6.95
N ALA A 32 11.32 -4.44 6.31
CA ALA A 32 11.26 -4.68 4.87
C ALA A 32 11.80 -3.49 4.07
N VAL A 33 11.49 -2.26 4.47
CA VAL A 33 12.00 -1.04 3.81
C VAL A 33 13.52 -0.96 3.92
N GLU A 34 14.09 -1.24 5.09
CA GLU A 34 15.54 -1.18 5.31
C GLU A 34 16.34 -2.10 4.36
N ILE A 35 15.76 -3.26 4.01
CA ILE A 35 16.45 -4.24 3.17
C ILE A 35 16.02 -4.19 1.70
N ALA A 36 15.01 -3.39 1.33
CA ALA A 36 14.35 -3.45 0.02
C ALA A 36 15.32 -3.26 -1.16
N ASP A 37 16.27 -2.33 -1.03
CA ASP A 37 17.22 -2.05 -2.10
C ASP A 37 18.24 -3.19 -2.32
N LYS A 38 18.69 -3.83 -1.22
CA LYS A 38 19.71 -4.89 -1.25
C LYS A 38 19.12 -6.28 -1.47
N TYR A 39 17.94 -6.54 -0.90
CA TYR A 39 17.27 -7.83 -0.86
C TYR A 39 15.78 -7.70 -1.23
N PRO A 40 15.46 -7.29 -2.47
CA PRO A 40 14.10 -6.92 -2.88
C PRO A 40 13.11 -8.08 -2.76
N LEU A 41 13.53 -9.31 -3.07
CA LEU A 41 12.67 -10.48 -2.97
C LEU A 41 12.30 -10.76 -1.50
N GLN A 42 13.29 -10.73 -0.61
CA GLN A 42 13.10 -10.95 0.83
C GLN A 42 12.20 -9.86 1.43
N ALA A 43 12.43 -8.60 1.08
CA ALA A 43 11.60 -7.48 1.48
C ALA A 43 10.14 -7.67 1.04
N ALA A 44 9.93 -8.05 -0.22
CA ALA A 44 8.62 -8.33 -0.78
C ALA A 44 7.92 -9.49 -0.04
N ILE A 45 8.65 -10.57 0.27
CA ILE A 45 8.14 -11.70 1.06
C ILE A 45 7.68 -11.23 2.43
N ILE A 46 8.48 -10.43 3.16
CA ILE A 46 8.10 -9.92 4.49
C ILE A 46 6.78 -9.15 4.39
N VAL A 47 6.66 -8.21 3.45
CA VAL A 47 5.43 -7.40 3.29
C VAL A 47 4.23 -8.26 2.90
N LEU A 48 4.38 -9.19 1.97
CA LEU A 48 3.28 -10.04 1.52
C LEU A 48 2.85 -11.03 2.59
N ALA A 49 3.80 -11.65 3.28
CA ALA A 49 3.57 -12.62 4.34
C ALA A 49 2.87 -11.98 5.55
N THR A 50 3.09 -10.70 5.80
CA THR A 50 2.49 -10.01 6.96
C THR A 50 1.23 -9.24 6.57
N TRP A 51 1.23 -8.51 5.46
CA TRP A 51 0.14 -7.59 5.07
C TRP A 51 -0.72 -8.08 3.89
N ASN A 52 -0.44 -9.27 3.35
CA ASN A 52 -1.22 -9.94 2.31
C ASN A 52 -1.41 -11.45 2.61
N THR A 53 -1.37 -11.85 3.88
CA THR A 53 -1.38 -13.25 4.38
C THR A 53 -2.36 -14.17 3.64
N GLY A 54 -3.62 -13.75 3.49
CA GLY A 54 -4.67 -14.54 2.85
C GLY A 54 -4.41 -14.88 1.38
N ARG A 55 -3.60 -14.07 0.69
CA ARG A 55 -3.12 -14.35 -0.67
C ARG A 55 -1.74 -14.98 -0.66
N PHE A 56 -0.87 -14.60 0.26
CA PHE A 56 0.48 -15.15 0.39
C PHE A 56 0.50 -16.68 0.57
N ARG A 57 -0.53 -17.29 1.18
CA ARG A 57 -0.65 -18.76 1.19
C ARG A 57 -0.60 -19.42 -0.20
N PHE A 58 -1.08 -18.72 -1.24
CA PHE A 58 -0.99 -19.19 -2.62
C PHE A 58 0.39 -18.98 -3.23
N MET A 59 1.19 -18.03 -2.73
CA MET A 59 2.61 -17.93 -3.08
C MET A 59 3.33 -19.21 -2.65
N MET A 60 3.06 -19.66 -1.42
CA MET A 60 3.69 -20.84 -0.82
C MET A 60 3.18 -22.18 -1.38
N SER A 61 2.11 -22.20 -2.18
CA SER A 61 1.53 -23.45 -2.67
C SER A 61 2.33 -24.08 -3.81
N ASP A 62 3.20 -23.31 -4.46
CA ASP A 62 4.02 -23.76 -5.58
C ASP A 62 5.31 -22.93 -5.64
N PRO A 63 6.50 -23.55 -5.59
CA PRO A 63 7.79 -22.86 -5.71
C PRO A 63 7.89 -21.95 -6.93
N LYS A 64 7.20 -22.27 -8.03
CA LYS A 64 7.17 -21.44 -9.25
C LYS A 64 6.64 -20.04 -8.97
N ASN A 65 5.69 -19.85 -8.06
CA ASN A 65 5.15 -18.52 -7.77
C ASN A 65 6.22 -17.58 -7.18
N LEU A 66 7.18 -18.13 -6.42
CA LEU A 66 8.29 -17.36 -5.88
C LEU A 66 9.27 -16.93 -6.99
N MET A 67 9.50 -17.82 -7.96
CA MET A 67 10.29 -17.50 -9.16
C MET A 67 9.58 -16.42 -10.00
N ASP A 68 8.27 -16.56 -10.23
CA ASP A 68 7.45 -15.58 -10.93
C ASP A 68 7.48 -14.21 -10.23
N LEU A 69 7.46 -14.17 -8.89
CA LEU A 69 7.64 -12.93 -8.13
C LEU A 69 9.02 -12.33 -8.37
N LYS A 70 10.08 -13.13 -8.29
CA LYS A 70 11.45 -12.64 -8.52
C LYS A 70 11.58 -12.04 -9.93
N GLU A 71 11.11 -12.74 -10.95
CA GLU A 71 11.12 -12.24 -12.33
C GLU A 71 10.29 -10.96 -12.50
N ALA A 72 9.13 -10.87 -11.85
CA ALA A 72 8.30 -9.67 -11.88
C ALA A 72 9.02 -8.48 -11.24
N LEU A 73 9.71 -8.69 -10.11
CA LEU A 73 10.53 -7.65 -9.46
C LEU A 73 11.70 -7.22 -10.34
N ASP A 74 12.40 -8.17 -10.97
CA ASP A 74 13.51 -7.88 -11.89
C ASP A 74 13.04 -7.06 -13.10
N LYS A 75 11.87 -7.38 -13.67
CA LYS A 75 11.23 -6.60 -14.74
C LYS A 75 10.81 -5.19 -14.29
N CYS A 76 10.34 -5.05 -13.05
CA CYS A 76 9.89 -3.76 -12.53
C CYS A 76 11.05 -2.87 -12.06
N ARG A 77 12.21 -3.43 -11.71
CA ARG A 77 13.37 -2.66 -11.20
C ARG A 77 13.70 -1.41 -12.04
N PRO A 78 13.93 -1.49 -13.37
CA PRO A 78 14.24 -0.29 -14.16
C PRO A 78 13.09 0.72 -14.22
N LEU A 79 11.84 0.27 -14.05
CA LEU A 79 10.66 1.15 -14.00
C LEU A 79 10.57 1.85 -12.64
N PHE A 80 10.88 1.15 -11.54
CA PHE A 80 10.94 1.75 -10.20
C PHE A 80 12.07 2.79 -10.10
N GLU A 81 13.24 2.54 -10.70
CA GLU A 81 14.34 3.52 -10.69
C GLU A 81 13.95 4.84 -11.37
N GLN A 82 13.11 4.81 -12.41
CA GLN A 82 12.56 6.02 -13.04
C GLN A 82 11.66 6.82 -12.10
N LEU A 83 10.96 6.15 -11.18
CA LEU A 83 10.02 6.77 -10.25
C LEU A 83 10.63 7.08 -8.88
N LYS A 84 11.86 6.62 -8.59
CA LYS A 84 12.46 6.68 -7.24
C LYS A 84 12.65 8.11 -6.73
N LYS A 85 12.79 9.08 -7.63
CA LYS A 85 12.95 10.51 -7.31
C LYS A 85 11.62 11.26 -7.19
N GLU A 86 10.53 10.66 -7.66
CA GLU A 86 9.21 11.28 -7.60
C GLU A 86 8.71 11.35 -6.15
N ARG A 87 7.96 12.41 -5.87
CA ARG A 87 7.35 12.64 -4.55
C ARG A 87 5.86 12.79 -4.69
N PHE A 88 5.11 12.15 -3.81
CA PHE A 88 3.66 12.16 -3.83
C PHE A 88 3.05 13.57 -3.89
N GLN A 89 3.62 14.55 -3.20
CA GLN A 89 3.07 15.92 -3.23
C GLN A 89 3.27 16.64 -4.57
N THR A 90 4.29 16.28 -5.35
CA THR A 90 4.72 17.05 -6.54
C THR A 90 4.68 16.26 -7.85
N ALA A 91 4.59 14.93 -7.78
CA ALA A 91 4.60 14.07 -8.96
C ALA A 91 3.39 14.35 -9.85
N ASN A 92 3.61 14.39 -11.16
CA ASN A 92 2.52 14.48 -12.13
C ASN A 92 2.06 13.08 -12.55
N PHE A 93 0.98 12.58 -11.95
CA PHE A 93 0.42 11.25 -12.28
C PHE A 93 -0.16 11.13 -13.70
N ASP A 94 -0.37 12.22 -14.43
CA ASP A 94 -0.70 12.16 -15.86
C ASP A 94 0.55 11.80 -16.69
N GLU A 95 1.72 12.33 -16.34
CA GLU A 95 2.98 12.08 -17.05
C GLU A 95 3.55 10.69 -16.74
N ILE A 96 3.58 10.29 -15.46
CA ILE A 96 4.14 9.00 -15.05
C ILE A 96 3.14 7.84 -15.17
N GLY A 97 1.90 8.12 -15.59
CA GLY A 97 0.77 7.20 -15.51
C GLY A 97 0.99 5.86 -16.22
N GLU A 98 1.64 5.85 -17.38
CA GLU A 98 1.92 4.61 -18.11
C GLU A 98 2.90 3.71 -17.36
N ILE A 99 3.97 4.27 -16.78
CA ILE A 99 4.95 3.53 -15.99
C ILE A 99 4.26 2.93 -14.74
N VAL A 100 3.44 3.73 -14.06
CA VAL A 100 2.65 3.28 -12.89
C VAL A 100 1.77 2.08 -13.27
N LYS A 101 1.01 2.20 -14.37
CA LYS A 101 0.13 1.11 -14.84
C LYS A 101 0.91 -0.13 -15.25
N GLN A 102 2.04 0.03 -15.90
CA GLN A 102 2.89 -1.08 -16.32
C GLN A 102 3.42 -1.88 -15.13
N ILE A 103 4.01 -1.21 -14.13
CA ILE A 103 4.47 -1.86 -12.89
C ILE A 103 3.32 -2.60 -12.21
N TYR A 104 2.18 -1.92 -12.04
CA TYR A 104 1.02 -2.52 -11.38
C TYR A 104 0.51 -3.76 -12.12
N SER A 105 0.45 -3.70 -13.46
CA SER A 105 0.03 -4.81 -14.32
C SER A 105 0.96 -6.02 -14.20
N ILE A 106 2.27 -5.80 -14.15
CA ILE A 106 3.26 -6.87 -13.96
C ILE A 106 3.07 -7.54 -12.60
N LEU A 107 3.04 -6.75 -11.52
CA LEU A 107 2.98 -7.28 -10.15
C LEU A 107 1.64 -7.95 -9.84
N SER A 108 0.52 -7.37 -10.29
CA SER A 108 -0.82 -7.89 -9.98
C SER A 108 -1.15 -9.22 -10.65
N LYS A 109 -0.39 -9.64 -11.67
CA LYS A 109 -0.52 -10.96 -12.30
C LYS A 109 0.17 -12.07 -11.52
N VAL A 110 1.07 -11.74 -10.60
CA VAL A 110 1.79 -12.74 -9.80
C VAL A 110 0.84 -13.34 -8.75
N LYS A 111 0.72 -14.67 -8.77
CA LYS A 111 -0.09 -15.41 -7.81
C LYS A 111 0.44 -15.19 -6.39
N GLY A 112 -0.47 -14.83 -5.47
CA GLY A 112 -0.11 -14.50 -4.09
C GLY A 112 0.28 -13.02 -3.87
N VAL A 113 0.51 -12.25 -4.93
CA VAL A 113 0.59 -10.77 -4.88
C VAL A 113 -0.79 -10.20 -5.15
N GLU A 114 -1.29 -10.39 -6.37
CA GLU A 114 -2.55 -9.83 -6.87
C GLU A 114 -2.68 -8.31 -6.63
N TYR A 115 -3.88 -7.75 -6.83
CA TYR A 115 -4.15 -6.31 -6.78
C TYR A 115 -3.85 -5.63 -5.43
N THR A 116 -3.96 -6.36 -4.32
CA THR A 116 -3.68 -5.80 -2.97
C THR A 116 -2.22 -5.94 -2.59
N GLY A 117 -1.53 -6.98 -3.03
CA GLY A 117 -0.09 -7.11 -2.87
C GLY A 117 0.66 -6.13 -3.76
N ALA A 118 0.19 -5.93 -5.01
CA ALA A 118 0.85 -5.06 -5.98
C ALA A 118 0.98 -3.62 -5.45
N SER A 119 -0.09 -3.05 -4.89
CA SER A 119 -0.02 -1.71 -4.28
C SER A 119 0.99 -1.62 -3.13
N LYS A 120 1.14 -2.71 -2.35
CA LYS A 120 2.07 -2.75 -1.21
C LYS A 120 3.52 -2.86 -1.68
N LEU A 121 3.77 -3.66 -2.70
CA LEU A 121 5.10 -3.74 -3.32
C LEU A 121 5.47 -2.42 -4.00
N MET A 122 4.53 -1.76 -4.69
CA MET A 122 4.80 -0.45 -5.27
C MET A 122 5.19 0.59 -4.21
N HIS A 123 4.49 0.60 -3.07
CA HIS A 123 4.88 1.46 -1.94
C HIS A 123 6.22 1.05 -1.33
N LEU A 124 6.49 -0.25 -1.16
CA LEU A 124 7.77 -0.73 -0.62
C LEU A 124 8.97 -0.19 -1.41
N PHE A 125 8.88 -0.19 -2.75
CA PHE A 125 9.98 0.25 -3.61
C PHE A 125 9.95 1.75 -3.95
N CYS A 126 8.82 2.43 -3.79
CA CYS A 126 8.70 3.89 -3.94
C CYS A 126 7.85 4.48 -2.80
N PRO A 127 8.35 4.48 -1.55
CA PRO A 127 7.55 4.82 -0.36
C PRO A 127 7.19 6.31 -0.28
N ASN A 128 7.92 7.15 -1.01
CA ASN A 128 7.65 8.59 -1.13
C ASN A 128 6.60 8.93 -2.18
N LEU A 129 6.19 7.98 -3.02
CA LEU A 129 5.28 8.23 -4.14
C LEU A 129 3.91 7.56 -3.96
N PHE A 130 3.87 6.26 -3.67
CA PHE A 130 2.61 5.51 -3.76
C PHE A 130 1.92 5.34 -2.41
N VAL A 131 0.62 5.59 -2.36
CA VAL A 131 -0.22 5.21 -1.22
C VAL A 131 -0.66 3.76 -1.38
N MET A 132 -0.52 2.95 -0.33
CA MET A 132 -1.01 1.56 -0.32
C MET A 132 -2.55 1.51 -0.21
N TRP A 133 -3.11 0.34 -0.50
CA TRP A 133 -4.52 0.08 -0.19
C TRP A 133 -4.77 -1.35 0.30
N ASP A 134 -5.98 -1.56 0.78
CA ASP A 134 -6.57 -2.87 1.00
C ASP A 134 -7.98 -2.95 0.40
N GLY A 135 -8.66 -4.09 0.57
CA GLY A 135 -10.01 -4.27 0.05
C GLY A 135 -11.06 -3.32 0.62
N PHE A 136 -10.98 -2.92 1.89
CA PHE A 136 -11.91 -1.98 2.51
C PHE A 136 -11.65 -0.54 2.09
N ILE A 137 -10.38 -0.13 2.03
CA ILE A 137 -9.95 1.18 1.54
C ILE A 137 -10.42 1.35 0.09
N ARG A 138 -10.09 0.38 -0.78
CA ARG A 138 -10.48 0.40 -2.19
C ARG A 138 -12.00 0.54 -2.37
N ARG A 139 -12.78 -0.26 -1.63
CA ARG A 139 -14.26 -0.17 -1.67
C ARG A 139 -14.78 1.17 -1.17
N LYS A 140 -14.15 1.77 -0.16
CA LYS A 140 -14.54 3.09 0.36
C LYS A 140 -14.38 4.17 -0.71
N TYR A 141 -13.29 4.12 -1.47
CA TYR A 141 -13.01 5.06 -2.57
C TYR A 141 -13.65 4.67 -3.91
N ARG A 142 -14.43 3.57 -3.95
CA ARG A 142 -15.16 3.11 -5.15
C ARG A 142 -14.27 2.93 -6.39
N VAL A 143 -13.04 2.45 -6.17
CA VAL A 143 -12.12 2.10 -7.25
C VAL A 143 -12.07 0.58 -7.42
N GLY A 144 -11.82 0.11 -8.63
CA GLY A 144 -11.66 -1.31 -8.94
C GLY A 144 -10.22 -1.81 -8.75
N LYS A 145 -9.87 -2.89 -9.43
CA LYS A 145 -8.62 -3.64 -9.21
C LYS A 145 -7.62 -3.50 -10.36
N SER A 146 -7.97 -2.73 -11.40
CA SER A 146 -7.14 -2.61 -12.60
C SER A 146 -5.96 -1.64 -12.39
N PRO A 147 -4.98 -1.62 -13.30
CA PRO A 147 -3.95 -0.58 -13.32
C PRO A 147 -4.54 0.83 -13.38
N GLU A 148 -5.59 1.05 -14.17
CA GLU A 148 -6.28 2.33 -14.29
C GLU A 148 -6.94 2.74 -12.97
N ASP A 149 -7.56 1.79 -12.27
CA ASP A 149 -8.13 2.02 -10.94
C ASP A 149 -7.08 2.38 -9.90
N PHE A 150 -5.91 1.74 -9.98
CA PHE A 150 -4.79 2.07 -9.08
C PHE A 150 -4.26 3.48 -9.35
N LEU A 151 -4.04 3.85 -10.61
CA LEU A 151 -3.64 5.21 -10.97
C LEU A 151 -4.70 6.24 -10.54
N LYS A 152 -5.98 5.96 -10.78
CA LYS A 152 -7.10 6.79 -10.30
C LYS A 152 -7.06 6.96 -8.79
N PHE A 153 -6.77 5.90 -8.04
CA PHE A 153 -6.64 6.00 -6.59
C PHE A 153 -5.47 6.88 -6.17
N GLN A 154 -4.30 6.77 -6.80
CA GLN A 154 -3.17 7.66 -6.49
C GLN A 154 -3.53 9.13 -6.71
N LYS A 155 -4.18 9.46 -7.83
CA LYS A 155 -4.67 10.82 -8.12
C LYS A 155 -5.69 11.30 -7.07
N LEU A 156 -6.64 10.45 -6.68
CA LEU A 156 -7.60 10.78 -5.62
C LEU A 156 -6.92 11.03 -4.26
N MET A 157 -5.89 10.26 -3.94
CA MET A 157 -5.13 10.51 -2.72
C MET A 157 -4.36 11.83 -2.85
N GLN A 158 -3.71 12.09 -3.99
CA GLN A 158 -2.96 13.33 -4.19
C GLN A 158 -3.85 14.57 -4.14
N ASP A 159 -5.04 14.53 -4.74
CA ASP A 159 -6.01 15.62 -4.65
C ASP A 159 -6.40 15.91 -3.19
N ARG A 160 -6.63 14.85 -2.41
CA ARG A 160 -7.09 14.96 -1.02
C ARG A 160 -6.00 15.33 -0.02
N PHE A 161 -4.79 14.82 -0.20
CA PHE A 161 -3.71 14.90 0.79
C PHE A 161 -2.45 15.61 0.29
N GLY A 162 -2.31 15.86 -1.01
CA GLY A 162 -1.07 16.36 -1.62
C GLY A 162 -0.68 17.77 -1.18
N LYS A 163 -1.64 18.57 -0.69
CA LYS A 163 -1.40 19.92 -0.14
C LYS A 163 -0.89 19.91 1.30
N ILE A 164 -0.89 18.75 1.96
CA ILE A 164 -0.44 18.63 3.35
C ILE A 164 1.09 18.77 3.39
N LYS A 165 1.56 19.81 4.09
CA LYS A 165 2.97 19.94 4.44
C LYS A 165 3.31 18.86 5.47
N TRP A 166 4.22 17.99 5.11
CA TRP A 166 4.58 16.83 5.92
C TRP A 166 6.09 16.72 5.98
N ASP A 167 6.64 16.97 7.16
CA ASP A 167 8.07 16.99 7.45
C ASP A 167 8.36 16.09 8.65
N GLU A 168 8.01 14.81 8.50
CA GLU A 168 8.20 13.78 9.52
C GLU A 168 9.00 12.62 8.92
N PRO A 169 9.69 11.81 9.76
CA PRO A 169 10.51 10.69 9.26
C PRO A 169 9.74 9.67 8.43
N ARG A 170 8.45 9.49 8.71
CA ARG A 170 7.58 8.57 7.96
C ARG A 170 7.01 9.30 6.76
N THR A 171 7.02 8.63 5.60
CA THR A 171 6.57 9.25 4.36
C THR A 171 5.08 9.61 4.41
N LEU A 172 4.69 10.69 3.74
CA LEU A 172 3.28 11.11 3.64
C LEU A 172 2.39 9.97 3.10
N PRO A 173 2.77 9.23 2.03
CA PRO A 173 1.98 8.10 1.58
C PRO A 173 1.75 7.00 2.62
N LYS A 174 2.74 6.75 3.50
CA LYS A 174 2.60 5.75 4.56
C LYS A 174 1.55 6.17 5.58
N VAL A 175 1.56 7.43 6.01
CA VAL A 175 0.57 7.90 7.00
C VAL A 175 -0.82 8.08 6.41
N ILE A 176 -0.94 8.34 5.10
CA ILE A 176 -2.24 8.31 4.40
C ILE A 176 -2.83 6.89 4.41
N ASP A 177 -2.02 5.86 4.14
CA ASP A 177 -2.45 4.46 4.24
C ASP A 177 -2.95 4.13 5.67
N GLU A 178 -2.24 4.57 6.70
CA GLU A 178 -2.62 4.32 8.09
C GLU A 178 -3.89 5.07 8.49
N TYR A 179 -4.03 6.33 8.08
CA TYR A 179 -5.27 7.08 8.21
C TYR A 179 -6.44 6.33 7.56
N ASN A 180 -6.27 5.87 6.32
CA ASN A 180 -7.29 5.11 5.61
C ASN A 180 -7.61 3.78 6.32
N TYR A 181 -6.60 3.10 6.87
CA TYR A 181 -6.79 1.87 7.62
C TYR A 181 -7.59 2.11 8.90
N VAL A 182 -7.20 3.09 9.72
CA VAL A 182 -7.89 3.44 10.96
C VAL A 182 -9.32 3.88 10.70
N LYS A 183 -9.55 4.70 9.68
CA LYS A 183 -10.90 5.21 9.37
C LYS A 183 -11.80 4.16 8.72
N PHE A 184 -11.27 3.23 7.92
CA PHE A 184 -12.10 2.36 7.07
C PHE A 184 -11.94 0.87 7.33
N THR A 185 -10.75 0.40 7.66
CA THR A 185 -10.47 -1.03 7.85
C THR A 185 -10.68 -1.46 9.30
N LEU A 186 -10.07 -0.75 10.24
CA LEU A 186 -10.09 -1.09 11.66
C LEU A 186 -11.52 -1.21 12.25
N PRO A 187 -12.48 -0.30 11.97
CA PRO A 187 -13.84 -0.44 12.50
C PRO A 187 -14.54 -1.71 12.01
N ARG A 188 -14.25 -2.13 10.78
CA ARG A 188 -14.81 -3.36 10.20
C ARG A 188 -14.19 -4.60 10.82
N LEU A 189 -12.88 -4.60 11.06
CA LEU A 189 -12.19 -5.69 11.76
C LEU A 189 -12.68 -5.82 13.21
N ARG A 190 -12.82 -4.70 13.95
CA ARG A 190 -13.40 -4.68 15.30
C ARG A 190 -14.81 -5.29 15.30
N LYS A 191 -15.68 -4.88 14.37
CA LYS A 191 -17.05 -5.44 14.23
C LYS A 191 -17.03 -6.95 13.92
N GLN A 192 -16.11 -7.42 13.07
CA GLN A 192 -15.97 -8.84 12.76
C GLN A 192 -15.49 -9.66 13.97
N ARG A 193 -14.53 -9.14 14.75
CA ARG A 193 -14.04 -9.79 15.98
C ARG A 193 -15.15 -9.92 17.03
N LEU A 194 -15.94 -8.87 17.25
CA LEU A 194 -17.08 -8.91 18.18
C LEU A 194 -18.13 -9.96 17.77
N LYS A 195 -18.46 -10.03 16.46
CA LYS A 195 -19.40 -11.05 15.95
C LYS A 195 -18.90 -12.49 16.13
N LYS A 196 -17.58 -12.72 16.07
CA LYS A 196 -17.01 -14.05 16.32
C LYS A 196 -17.06 -14.42 17.80
N ARG A 197 -16.79 -13.46 18.69
CA ARG A 197 -16.84 -13.67 20.15
C ARG A 197 -18.27 -13.90 20.67
N GLY A 198 -19.27 -13.20 20.13
CA GLY A 198 -20.68 -13.41 20.50
C GLY A 198 -21.33 -14.67 19.90
N LYS A 199 -20.56 -15.50 19.17
CA LYS A 199 -20.97 -16.79 18.63
C LYS A 199 -20.21 -17.97 19.26
N ALA A 200 -19.28 -17.67 20.17
CA ALA A 200 -18.48 -18.65 20.90
C ALA A 200 -19.06 -18.87 22.29
#